data_AF-A0A6G8AY01-F1
#
_entry.id   AF-A0A6G8AY01-F1
#
_cell.length_a   1.000
_cell.length_b   1.000
_cell.length_c   1.000
_cell.angle_alpha   90.00
_cell.angle_beta   90.00
_cell.angle_gamma   90.00
#
_symmetry.space_group_name_H-M   'P 1'
#
loop_
_entity.id
_entity.type
_entity.pdbx_description
1 polymer ?
#
loop_
_entity_poly.entity_id
_entity_poly.type
_entity_poly.pdbx_seq_one_letter_code
_entity_poly.pdbx_strand_id
1 'polypeptide(L)' 'MTMTNYTLEDYLKAKKSLVSTLNKIEKAIISLEEKQNNGKNLKSQITLSKERVLALTISIELIELEIEKLSK' A
#
# COMPACT_ATOMS: atom_id res chain seq x y z
N MET A 1 -19.31 12.89 9.43
CA MET A 1 -18.31 11.80 9.47
C MET A 1 -18.37 11.19 10.85
N THR A 2 -18.84 9.96 10.98
CA THR A 2 -18.73 9.21 12.23
C THR A 2 -17.28 8.78 12.40
N MET A 3 -16.63 9.23 13.48
CA MET A 3 -15.35 8.68 13.91
C MET A 3 -15.59 7.24 14.34
N THR A 4 -15.31 6.29 13.45
CA THR A 4 -15.30 4.88 13.83
C THR A 4 -14.08 4.67 14.72
N ASN A 5 -14.29 4.39 16.01
CA ASN A 5 -13.21 4.01 16.90
C ASN A 5 -12.82 2.56 16.59
N TYR A 6 -11.74 2.37 15.85
CA TYR A 6 -11.17 1.05 15.58
C TYR A 6 -10.34 0.56 16.75
N THR A 7 -10.32 -0.75 16.99
CA THR A 7 -9.50 -1.36 18.04
C THR A 7 -8.04 -1.48 17.61
N LEU A 8 -7.14 -1.68 18.57
CA LEU A 8 -5.74 -2.03 18.27
C LEU A 8 -5.64 -3.25 17.34
N GLU A 9 -6.49 -4.26 17.54
CA GLU A 9 -6.53 -5.45 16.69
C GLU A 9 -6.95 -5.12 15.25
N ASP A 10 -7.92 -4.22 15.07
CA ASP A 10 -8.34 -3.76 13.74
C ASP A 10 -7.20 -3.06 13.01
N TYR A 11 -6.47 -2.16 13.68
CA TYR A 11 -5.31 -1.49 13.10
C TYR A 11 -4.18 -2.47 12.74
N LEU A 12 -3.89 -3.44 13.60
CA LEU A 12 -2.90 -4.48 13.31
C LEU A 12 -3.29 -5.33 12.09
N LYS A 13 -4.57 -5.72 11.98
CA LYS A 13 -5.11 -6.44 10.82
C LYS A 13 -5.05 -5.58 9.56
N ALA A 14 -5.42 -4.31 9.66
CA ALA A 14 -5.38 -3.37 8.54
C ALA A 14 -3.94 -3.20 8.03
N LYS A 15 -2.98 -2.92 8.93
CA LYS A 15 -1.54 -2.83 8.59
C LYS A 15 -1.06 -4.08 7.86
N LYS A 16 -1.34 -5.27 8.40
CA LYS A 16 -0.95 -6.55 7.77
C LYS A 16 -1.51 -6.69 6.35
N SER A 17 -2.77 -6.32 6.16
CA SER A 17 -3.45 -6.37 4.86
C SER A 17 -2.85 -5.38 3.85
N LEU A 18 -2.57 -4.15 4.27
CA LEU A 18 -1.94 -3.13 3.43
C LEU A 18 -0.52 -3.51 3.04
N VAL A 19 0.30 -4.01 3.98
CA VAL A 19 1.66 -4.50 3.68
C VAL A 19 1.63 -5.65 2.67
N SER A 20 0.69 -6.59 2.81
CA SER A 20 0.52 -7.67 1.82
C SER A 20 0.15 -7.13 0.44
N THR A 21 -0.67 -6.07 0.39
CA THR A 21 -1.10 -5.44 -0.86
C THR A 21 0.04 -4.67 -1.51
N LEU A 22 0.81 -3.90 -0.72
CA LEU A 22 2.01 -3.18 -1.15
C LEU A 22 2.99 -4.13 -1.85
N ASN A 23 3.35 -5.23 -1.20
CA ASN A 23 4.27 -6.24 -1.73
C ASN A 23 3.79 -6.85 -3.07
N LYS A 24 2.47 -6.97 -3.27
CA LYS A 24 1.90 -7.48 -4.52
C LYS A 24 2.01 -6.44 -5.64
N ILE A 25 1.79 -5.17 -5.34
CA ILE A 25 1.89 -4.08 -6.32
C ILE A 25 3.34 -3.88 -6.74
N GLU A 26 4.30 -3.95 -5.82
CA GLU A 26 5.73 -3.86 -6.14
C GLU A 26 6.17 -4.96 -7.11
N LYS A 27 5.75 -6.22 -6.86
CA LYS A 27 6.00 -7.33 -7.79
C LYS A 27 5.33 -7.12 -9.15
N ALA A 28 4.12 -6.56 -9.16
CA ALA A 28 3.42 -6.25 -10.40
C ALA A 28 4.15 -5.15 -11.21
N ILE A 29 4.72 -4.14 -10.54
CA ILE A 29 5.54 -3.10 -11.18
C ILE A 29 6.74 -3.72 -11.90
N ILE A 30 7.47 -4.63 -11.25
CA ILE A 30 8.61 -5.33 -11.86
C ILE A 30 8.17 -6.03 -13.16
N SER A 31 7.07 -6.79 -13.12
CA SER A 31 6.54 -7.46 -14.32
C SER A 31 6.07 -6.49 -15.42
N LEU A 32 5.52 -5.33 -15.04
CA LEU A 32 5.11 -4.29 -15.99
C LEU A 32 6.33 -3.63 -16.64
N GLU A 33 7.38 -3.36 -15.88
CA GLU A 33 8.64 -2.79 -16.36
C GLU A 33 9.35 -3.75 -17.33
N GLU A 34 9.41 -5.06 -17.02
CA GLU A 34 9.91 -6.08 -17.95
C GLU A 34 9.12 -6.12 -19.27
N LYS A 35 7.79 -6.10 -19.18
CA LYS A 35 6.92 -6.07 -20.36
C LYS A 35 7.11 -4.79 -21.18
N GLN A 36 7.36 -3.66 -20.52
CA GLN A 36 7.66 -2.40 -21.18
C GLN A 36 9.00 -2.46 -21.92
N ASN A 37 10.03 -3.02 -21.29
CA ASN A 37 11.34 -3.22 -21.90
C ASN A 37 11.27 -4.14 -23.13
N ASN A 38 10.32 -5.07 -23.16
CA ASN A 38 10.01 -5.94 -24.31
C ASN A 38 9.10 -5.28 -25.37
N GLY A 39 8.95 -3.95 -25.34
CA GLY A 39 8.27 -3.19 -26.40
C GLY A 39 6.78 -2.93 -26.18
N LYS A 40 6.18 -3.33 -25.03
CA LYS A 40 4.79 -2.98 -24.72
C LYS A 40 4.68 -1.56 -24.18
N ASN A 41 3.72 -0.77 -24.65
CA ASN A 41 3.46 0.55 -24.05
C ASN A 41 2.65 0.40 -22.74
N LEU A 42 3.35 0.38 -21.61
CA LEU A 42 2.76 0.21 -20.27
C LEU A 42 3.05 1.37 -19.32
N LYS A 43 3.50 2.51 -19.85
CA LYS A 43 3.97 3.66 -19.07
C LYS A 43 2.93 4.15 -18.07
N SER A 44 1.68 4.29 -18.50
CA SER A 44 0.60 4.75 -17.63
C SER A 44 0.28 3.74 -16.52
N GLN A 45 0.31 2.43 -16.79
CA GLN A 45 0.08 1.40 -15.77
C GLN A 45 1.21 1.40 -14.73
N ILE A 46 2.46 1.59 -15.15
CA ILE A 46 3.60 1.71 -14.24
C ILE A 46 3.45 2.96 -13.37
N THR A 47 3.17 4.12 -13.96
CA THR A 47 2.97 5.38 -13.21
C THR A 47 1.88 5.22 -12.16
N LEU A 48 0.68 4.75 -12.57
CA LEU A 48 -0.43 4.54 -11.64
C LEU A 48 -0.12 3.50 -10.56
N SER A 49 0.73 2.51 -10.84
CA SER A 49 1.13 1.51 -9.84
C SER A 49 2.11 2.11 -8.82
N LYS A 50 3.04 2.96 -9.26
CA LYS A 50 3.96 3.69 -8.37
C LYS A 50 3.22 4.69 -7.47
N GLU A 51 2.21 5.36 -7.99
CA GLU A 51 1.33 6.24 -7.19
C GLU A 51 0.58 5.45 -6.11
N ARG A 52 0.10 4.23 -6.42
CA ARG A 52 -0.54 3.35 -5.43
C ARG A 52 0.43 2.88 -4.34
N VAL A 53 1.67 2.57 -4.71
CA VAL A 53 2.73 2.24 -3.74
C VAL A 53 2.88 3.40 -2.75
N LEU A 54 3.04 4.62 -3.24
CA LEU A 54 3.16 5.81 -2.38
C LEU A 54 1.95 5.97 -1.45
N ALA A 55 0.73 5.87 -1.99
CA ALA A 55 -0.48 6.01 -1.20
C ALA A 55 -0.61 4.93 -0.10
N LEU A 56 -0.24 3.69 -0.40
CA LEU A 56 -0.24 2.59 0.57
C LEU A 56 0.83 2.77 1.64
N THR A 57 2.03 3.22 1.27
CA THR A 57 3.10 3.52 2.22
C THR A 57 2.65 4.59 3.22
N ILE A 58 2.10 5.71 2.74
CA ILE A 58 1.55 6.76 3.61
C ILE A 58 0.44 6.18 4.52
N SER A 59 -0.43 5.34 3.98
CA SER A 59 -1.51 4.73 4.76
C SER A 59 -0.99 3.80 5.87
N ILE A 60 0.07 3.04 5.59
CA ILE A 60 0.73 2.16 6.57
C ILE A 60 1.37 2.99 7.69
N GLU A 61 2.12 4.04 7.34
CA GLU A 61 2.74 4.95 8.31
C GLU A 61 1.70 5.58 9.25
N LEU A 62 0.58 6.05 8.70
CA LEU A 62 -0.51 6.62 9.50
C LEU A 62 -1.16 5.59 10.44
N ILE A 63 -1.30 4.33 10.00
CA ILE A 63 -1.82 3.25 10.86
C ILE A 63 -0.82 2.90 11.96
N GLU A 64 0.47 2.90 11.67
CA GLU A 64 1.52 2.67 12.68
C GLU A 64 1.47 3.70 13.80
N LEU A 65 1.29 4.98 13.46
CA LEU A 65 1.13 6.04 14.46
C LEU A 65 -0.09 5.81 15.35
N GLU A 66 -1.19 5.26 14.82
CA GLU A 66 -2.38 4.98 15.62
C GLU A 66 -2.21 3.74 16.51
N ILE A 67 -1.51 2.71 16.02
CA ILE A 67 -1.09 1.55 16.82
C ILE A 67 -0.24 2.00 18.01
N GLU A 68 0.73 2.90 17.78
CA GLU A 68 1.60 3.43 18.84
C GLU A 68 0.82 4.21 19.91
N LYS A 69 -0.20 4.98 19.51
CA LYS A 69 -1.07 5.69 20.46
C LYS A 69 -1.89 4.75 21.33
N LEU A 70 -2.42 3.66 20.75
CA LEU A 70 -3.27 2.69 21.43
C LEU A 70 -2.50 1.66 22.27
N SER A 71 -1.18 1.54 22.05
CA SER A 71 -0.32 0.59 22.75
C SER A 71 0.41 1.20 23.97
N LYS A 72 0.18 2.49 24.25
CA LYS A 72 0.67 3.22 25.42
C LYS A 72 -0.37 3.20 26.53
#